data_AF-A0A9C9F7N1-F1
#
_entry.id   AF-A0A9C9F7N1-F1
#
_cell.length_a   1.000
_cell.length_b   1.000
_cell.length_c   1.000
_cell.angle_alpha   90.00
_cell.angle_beta   90.00
_cell.angle_gamma   90.00
#
_symmetry.space_group_name_H-M   'P 1'
#
loop_
_entity.id
_entity.type
_entity.pdbx_description
1 polymer ?
#
loop_
_entity_poly.entity_id
_entity_poly.type
_entity_poly.pdbx_seq_one_letter_code
_entity_poly.pdbx_strand_id
1 'polypeptide(L)'
;DETSKKKPSEFEVTFVSQGIRYQYGFAVTQERIIDEWLLAYPKGRPQRWIERAYNEKSQAYVWGKMEKLSGQKQLWQATTRSNALFLSTAIQLNNQQLKPVFEWFSSTLRVAASIGGWSAGYSIELCENKETRDKIISFLKAADVDIDDIQLEKEKFNKENLPDDIPDEVKKQIEEQFGDKPIVNVKTAHFLTSGKKVLFDLANESDGTRKIFALAGPWIDTLENGYVLVIDELHDNLHPLMVKFLVNLFHCRETNPKNAQLIFTTHDTSILNQEMFRRDQIWFCEKDKDQSSKLYPLTDFSPRKGVENLERGYLAGRYGALPYLENIKLAMGC
;
A
#
# COMPACT_ATOMS: atom_id res chain seq x y z
N ASP A 1 -2.47 -2.01 26.07
CA ASP A 1 -2.53 -2.18 27.54
C ASP A 1 -1.66 -3.38 27.97
N GLU A 2 -1.36 -3.55 29.26
CA GLU A 2 -0.49 -4.65 29.75
C GLU A 2 -1.06 -6.06 29.49
N THR A 3 -2.38 -6.19 29.35
CA THR A 3 -3.06 -7.45 29.08
C THR A 3 -3.02 -7.86 27.61
N SER A 4 -3.17 -6.94 26.66
CA SER A 4 -3.12 -7.21 25.22
C SER A 4 -1.71 -7.48 24.71
N LYS A 5 -0.68 -6.93 25.38
CA LYS A 5 0.74 -7.18 25.06
C LYS A 5 1.14 -8.66 25.07
N LYS A 6 0.45 -9.48 25.87
CA LYS A 6 0.69 -10.93 25.98
C LYS A 6 -0.25 -11.77 25.11
N LYS A 7 -1.26 -11.16 24.48
CA LYS A 7 -2.18 -11.86 23.59
C LYS A 7 -1.61 -11.95 22.18
N PRO A 8 -1.93 -13.01 21.42
CA PRO A 8 -1.54 -13.09 20.03
C PRO A 8 -2.19 -11.96 19.21
N SER A 9 -1.45 -11.43 18.24
CA SER A 9 -2.01 -10.57 17.19
C SER A 9 -2.51 -11.45 16.06
N GLU A 10 -3.75 -11.23 15.65
CA GLU A 10 -4.41 -11.99 14.59
C GLU A 10 -4.46 -11.17 13.30
N PHE A 11 -4.12 -11.82 12.18
CA PHE A 11 -4.18 -11.23 10.86
C PHE A 11 -4.95 -12.16 9.94
N GLU A 12 -5.93 -11.64 9.22
CA GLU A 12 -6.67 -12.39 8.20
C GLU A 12 -6.88 -11.53 6.95
N VAL A 13 -6.77 -12.16 5.78
CA VAL A 13 -7.13 -11.55 4.50
C VAL A 13 -7.88 -12.55 3.62
N THR A 14 -8.92 -12.04 2.96
CA THR A 14 -9.62 -12.75 1.89
C THR A 14 -9.29 -12.10 0.56
N PHE A 15 -8.81 -12.89 -0.40
CA PHE A 15 -8.36 -12.38 -1.69
C PHE A 15 -8.61 -13.38 -2.83
N VAL A 16 -8.45 -12.92 -4.07
CA VAL A 16 -8.54 -13.75 -5.26
C VAL A 16 -7.18 -13.78 -5.94
N SER A 17 -6.70 -14.98 -6.26
CA SER A 17 -5.48 -15.19 -7.04
C SER A 17 -5.75 -16.28 -8.07
N GLN A 18 -5.40 -16.00 -9.33
CA GLN A 18 -5.63 -16.92 -10.47
C GLN A 18 -7.09 -17.44 -10.56
N GLY A 19 -8.07 -16.58 -10.26
CA GLY A 19 -9.50 -16.91 -10.30
C GLY A 19 -10.00 -17.75 -9.12
N ILE A 20 -9.15 -18.06 -8.13
CA ILE A 20 -9.51 -18.81 -6.93
C ILE A 20 -9.57 -17.85 -5.74
N ARG A 21 -10.66 -17.91 -4.97
CA ARG A 21 -10.75 -17.20 -3.68
C ARG A 21 -9.97 -17.95 -2.61
N TYR A 22 -9.24 -17.21 -1.79
CA TYR A 22 -8.51 -17.68 -0.63
C TYR A 22 -8.90 -16.85 0.60
N GLN A 23 -8.90 -17.50 1.75
CA GLN A 23 -8.95 -16.87 3.07
C GLN A 23 -7.75 -17.40 3.85
N TYR A 24 -6.80 -16.53 4.13
CA TYR A 24 -5.56 -16.86 4.81
C TYR A 24 -5.45 -16.02 6.08
N GLY A 25 -5.07 -16.66 7.18
CA GLY A 25 -4.82 -15.96 8.42
C GLY A 25 -3.90 -16.70 9.37
N PHE A 26 -3.39 -15.96 10.34
CA PHE A 26 -2.54 -16.48 11.39
C PHE A 26 -2.61 -15.59 12.64
N ALA A 27 -2.33 -16.21 13.78
CA ALA A 27 -2.15 -15.54 15.05
C ALA A 27 -0.70 -15.68 15.51
N VAL A 28 -0.08 -14.61 16.00
CA VAL A 28 1.36 -14.56 16.31
C VAL A 28 1.66 -13.79 17.59
N THR A 29 2.66 -14.25 18.33
CA THR A 29 3.29 -13.52 19.45
C THR A 29 4.71 -13.11 19.07
N GLN A 30 5.41 -12.38 19.94
CA GLN A 30 6.83 -12.06 19.73
C GLN A 30 7.73 -13.29 19.58
N GLU A 31 7.28 -14.46 20.05
CA GLU A 31 8.09 -15.68 20.11
C GLU A 31 7.69 -16.74 19.07
N ARG A 32 6.40 -16.81 18.70
CA ARG A 32 5.89 -17.90 17.87
C ARG A 32 4.59 -17.57 17.14
N ILE A 33 4.33 -18.33 16.08
CA ILE A 33 3.01 -18.49 15.50
C ILE A 33 2.17 -19.34 16.45
N ILE A 34 0.94 -18.91 16.74
CA ILE A 34 -0.01 -19.64 17.58
C ILE A 34 -0.96 -20.43 16.69
N ASP A 35 -1.58 -19.77 15.72
CA ASP A 35 -2.51 -20.38 14.78
C ASP A 35 -2.15 -19.99 13.36
N GLU A 36 -2.44 -20.87 12.40
CA GLU A 36 -2.33 -20.56 10.97
C GLU A 36 -3.34 -21.40 10.18
N TRP A 37 -4.07 -20.74 9.28
CA TRP A 37 -5.10 -21.38 8.47
C TRP A 37 -5.11 -20.85 7.05
N LEU A 38 -5.52 -21.73 6.12
CA LEU A 38 -5.77 -21.39 4.73
C LEU A 38 -6.97 -22.16 4.22
N LEU A 39 -8.01 -21.44 3.81
CA LEU A 39 -9.16 -21.96 3.08
C LEU A 39 -9.07 -21.51 1.62
N ALA A 40 -9.13 -22.46 0.69
CA ALA A 40 -9.19 -22.21 -0.74
C ALA A 40 -10.57 -22.59 -1.30
N TYR A 41 -11.07 -21.85 -2.29
CA TYR A 41 -12.40 -22.08 -2.89
C TYR A 41 -12.33 -22.36 -4.40
N PRO A 42 -11.56 -23.35 -4.88
CA PRO A 42 -11.32 -23.57 -6.33
C PRO A 42 -12.57 -23.95 -7.14
N LYS A 43 -13.62 -24.46 -6.46
CA LYS A 43 -14.92 -24.82 -7.06
C LYS A 43 -16.08 -24.21 -6.28
N GLY A 44 -15.86 -23.03 -5.68
CA GLY A 44 -16.84 -22.35 -4.81
C GLY A 44 -17.06 -22.98 -3.43
N ARG A 45 -16.59 -24.21 -3.18
CA ARG A 45 -16.64 -24.87 -1.86
C ARG A 45 -15.31 -24.74 -1.11
N PRO A 46 -15.34 -24.51 0.21
CA PRO A 46 -14.13 -24.38 1.01
C PRO A 46 -13.34 -25.70 1.05
N GLN A 47 -12.05 -25.60 0.79
CA GLN A 47 -11.07 -26.65 1.00
C GLN A 47 -10.04 -26.14 2.00
N ARG A 48 -9.88 -26.88 3.10
CA ARG A 48 -8.87 -26.56 4.09
C ARG A 48 -7.51 -27.08 3.62
N TRP A 49 -6.59 -26.17 3.38
CA TRP A 49 -5.25 -26.48 2.90
C TRP A 49 -4.21 -26.39 4.03
N ILE A 50 -4.33 -25.39 4.90
CA ILE A 50 -3.48 -25.25 6.09
C ILE A 50 -4.40 -25.13 7.31
N GLU A 51 -4.04 -25.81 8.39
CA GLU A 51 -4.62 -25.62 9.71
C GLU A 51 -3.64 -26.19 10.75
N ARG A 52 -3.14 -25.31 11.61
CA ARG A 52 -2.37 -25.69 12.79
C ARG A 52 -2.66 -24.74 13.94
N ALA A 53 -2.60 -25.27 15.15
CA ALA A 53 -2.75 -24.53 16.39
C ALA A 53 -1.73 -25.02 17.41
N TYR A 54 -1.05 -24.10 18.11
CA TYR A 54 -0.13 -24.45 19.17
C TYR A 54 -0.88 -24.80 20.45
N ASN A 55 -0.61 -25.99 20.99
CA ASN A 55 -1.18 -26.42 22.27
C ASN A 55 -0.13 -26.26 23.37
N GLU A 56 -0.39 -25.34 24.30
CA GLU A 56 0.50 -25.06 25.43
C GLU A 56 0.68 -26.26 26.37
N LYS A 57 -0.34 -27.12 26.53
CA LYS A 57 -0.24 -28.28 27.43
C LYS A 57 0.68 -29.36 26.89
N SER A 58 0.60 -29.63 25.59
CA SER A 58 1.44 -30.63 24.93
C SER A 58 2.76 -30.06 24.40
N GLN A 59 2.96 -28.74 24.48
CA GLN A 59 4.11 -28.02 23.91
C GLN A 59 4.36 -28.38 22.43
N ALA A 60 3.28 -28.59 21.68
CA ALA A 60 3.33 -29.08 20.30
C ALA A 60 2.21 -28.47 19.45
N TYR A 61 2.43 -28.46 18.13
CA TYR A 61 1.38 -28.07 17.18
C TYR A 61 0.42 -29.22 16.93
N VAL A 62 -0.88 -28.92 17.04
CA VAL A 62 -1.97 -29.78 16.60
C VAL A 62 -2.30 -29.41 15.16
N TRP A 63 -2.29 -30.40 14.27
CA TRP A 63 -2.50 -30.19 12.84
C TRP A 63 -3.91 -30.64 12.42
N GLY A 64 -4.54 -29.81 11.59
CA GLY A 64 -5.82 -30.13 10.98
C GLY A 64 -5.71 -31.17 9.86
N LYS A 65 -6.87 -31.63 9.38
CA LYS A 65 -6.95 -32.55 8.23
C LYS A 65 -6.66 -31.80 6.91
N MET A 66 -5.39 -31.72 6.55
CA MET A 66 -4.93 -31.07 5.31
C MET A 66 -5.02 -31.99 4.08
N GLU A 67 -6.10 -32.76 3.91
CA GLU A 67 -6.22 -33.78 2.85
C GLU A 67 -6.16 -33.19 1.44
N LYS A 68 -6.63 -31.95 1.26
CA LYS A 68 -6.68 -31.26 -0.03
C LYS A 68 -5.39 -30.50 -0.37
N LEU A 69 -4.43 -30.44 0.55
CA LEU A 69 -3.08 -29.99 0.26
C LEU A 69 -2.29 -31.16 -0.34
N SER A 70 -1.55 -30.93 -1.41
CA SER A 70 -0.68 -31.92 -2.06
C SER A 70 0.76 -31.73 -1.60
N GLY A 71 1.58 -32.79 -1.64
CA GLY A 71 3.03 -32.76 -1.34
C GLY A 71 3.43 -33.28 0.05
N GLN A 72 4.70 -33.03 0.43
CA GLN A 72 5.38 -33.66 1.58
C GLN A 72 5.09 -32.95 2.91
N LYS A 73 3.83 -32.99 3.36
CA LYS A 73 3.37 -32.28 4.57
C LYS A 73 4.18 -32.62 5.81
N GLN A 74 4.53 -33.89 6.01
CA GLN A 74 5.29 -34.32 7.19
C GLN A 74 6.68 -33.68 7.24
N LEU A 75 7.35 -33.55 6.09
CA LEU A 75 8.63 -32.84 6.00
C LEU A 75 8.45 -31.38 6.39
N TRP A 76 7.46 -30.69 5.82
CA TRP A 76 7.20 -29.28 6.11
C TRP A 76 6.86 -29.07 7.59
N GLN A 77 6.04 -29.95 8.17
CA GLN A 77 5.70 -29.91 9.60
C GLN A 77 6.95 -30.04 10.47
N ALA A 78 7.87 -30.95 10.13
CA ALA A 78 9.12 -31.16 10.87
C ALA A 78 10.13 -30.02 10.70
N THR A 79 10.12 -29.33 9.55
CA THR A 79 11.06 -28.23 9.25
C THR A 79 10.53 -26.84 9.66
N THR A 80 9.22 -26.69 9.83
CA THR A 80 8.63 -25.37 10.17
C THR A 80 8.98 -24.99 11.60
N ARG A 81 9.78 -23.94 11.74
CA ARG A 81 10.16 -23.37 13.04
C ARG A 81 8.95 -22.75 13.75
N SER A 82 9.01 -22.63 15.07
CA SER A 82 7.92 -22.04 15.87
C SER A 82 7.61 -20.59 15.49
N ASN A 83 8.61 -19.84 15.04
CA ASN A 83 8.51 -18.43 14.64
C ASN A 83 8.41 -18.24 13.10
N ALA A 84 8.11 -19.30 12.35
CA ALA A 84 7.94 -19.26 10.91
C ALA A 84 6.54 -19.72 10.51
N LEU A 85 5.97 -19.09 9.48
CA LEU A 85 4.73 -19.53 8.86
C LEU A 85 4.94 -20.83 8.08
N PHE A 86 3.99 -21.75 8.18
CA PHE A 86 3.98 -23.02 7.46
C PHE A 86 3.89 -22.78 5.95
N LEU A 87 3.11 -21.79 5.53
CA LEU A 87 3.06 -21.33 4.14
C LEU A 87 4.47 -21.05 3.58
N SER A 88 5.26 -20.25 4.29
CA SER A 88 6.62 -19.88 3.85
C SER A 88 7.54 -21.09 3.76
N THR A 89 7.52 -21.98 4.75
CA THR A 89 8.33 -23.21 4.74
C THR A 89 7.94 -24.15 3.59
N ALA A 90 6.64 -24.32 3.32
CA ALA A 90 6.18 -25.16 2.22
C ALA A 90 6.61 -24.60 0.84
N ILE A 91 6.64 -23.28 0.67
CA ILE A 91 7.13 -22.62 -0.55
C ILE A 91 8.64 -22.79 -0.73
N GLN A 92 9.42 -22.61 0.34
CA GLN A 92 10.88 -22.85 0.31
C GLN A 92 11.22 -24.30 -0.09
N LEU A 93 10.34 -25.23 0.23
CA LEU A 93 10.43 -26.65 -0.14
C LEU A 93 9.63 -26.97 -1.44
N ASN A 94 9.45 -25.96 -2.29
CA ASN A 94 8.95 -26.03 -3.67
C ASN A 94 7.48 -26.49 -3.85
N ASN A 95 6.60 -26.25 -2.89
CA ASN A 95 5.17 -26.54 -3.07
C ASN A 95 4.52 -25.64 -4.13
N GLN A 96 4.04 -26.23 -5.22
CA GLN A 96 3.39 -25.48 -6.32
C GLN A 96 1.94 -25.07 -6.01
N GLN A 97 1.22 -25.82 -5.18
CA GLN A 97 -0.19 -25.54 -4.89
C GLN A 97 -0.38 -24.25 -4.07
N LEU A 98 0.53 -23.97 -3.16
CA LEU A 98 0.52 -22.77 -2.31
C LEU A 98 1.16 -21.56 -3.00
N LYS A 99 1.84 -21.76 -4.13
CA LYS A 99 2.55 -20.70 -4.86
C LYS A 99 1.65 -19.50 -5.21
N PRO A 100 0.41 -19.67 -5.70
CA PRO A 100 -0.46 -18.51 -5.99
C PRO A 100 -0.86 -17.69 -4.75
N VAL A 101 -0.88 -18.31 -3.56
CA VAL A 101 -1.16 -17.63 -2.28
C VAL A 101 0.06 -16.81 -1.87
N PHE A 102 1.25 -17.40 -1.95
CA PHE A 102 2.50 -16.72 -1.65
C PHE A 102 2.78 -15.56 -2.62
N GLU A 103 2.65 -15.80 -3.93
CA GLU A 103 2.84 -14.79 -4.98
C GLU A 103 1.85 -13.62 -4.87
N TRP A 104 0.65 -13.86 -4.31
CA TRP A 104 -0.27 -12.77 -4.05
C TRP A 104 0.33 -11.77 -3.04
N PHE A 105 0.89 -12.25 -1.93
CA PHE A 105 1.55 -11.37 -0.95
C PHE A 105 2.85 -10.77 -1.47
N SER A 106 3.71 -11.55 -2.13
CA SER A 106 5.03 -11.06 -2.55
C SER A 106 4.98 -10.20 -3.81
N SER A 107 4.00 -10.45 -4.68
CA SER A 107 4.02 -9.95 -6.06
C SER A 107 2.73 -9.27 -6.50
N THR A 108 1.61 -9.41 -5.80
CA THR A 108 0.35 -8.71 -6.14
C THR A 108 0.05 -7.56 -5.18
N LEU A 109 0.33 -7.74 -3.89
CA LEU A 109 0.17 -6.69 -2.88
C LEU A 109 1.35 -5.70 -2.96
N ARG A 110 1.04 -4.41 -3.08
CA ARG A 110 1.99 -3.28 -3.16
C ARG A 110 1.66 -2.28 -2.07
N VAL A 111 2.44 -2.27 -1.00
CA VAL A 111 2.20 -1.38 0.15
C VAL A 111 3.20 -0.23 0.14
N ALA A 112 2.67 0.99 0.08
CA ALA A 112 3.42 2.24 0.20
C ALA A 112 3.69 2.54 1.68
N ALA A 113 4.55 1.75 2.33
CA ALA A 113 4.62 1.72 3.79
C ALA A 113 5.58 2.74 4.45
N SER A 114 6.29 3.60 3.71
CA SER A 114 7.22 4.55 4.36
C SER A 114 6.59 5.91 4.63
N ILE A 115 6.77 6.38 5.85
CA ILE A 115 6.64 7.79 6.27
C ILE A 115 7.42 8.63 5.25
N GLY A 116 6.70 9.35 4.37
CA GLY A 116 7.25 10.04 3.19
C GLY A 116 6.66 9.65 1.82
N GLY A 117 5.85 8.58 1.76
CA GLY A 117 5.23 8.08 0.53
C GLY A 117 6.18 7.28 -0.37
N TRP A 118 5.71 6.94 -1.59
CA TRP A 118 6.55 6.33 -2.62
C TRP A 118 7.70 7.28 -2.98
N SER A 119 8.94 6.77 -2.98
CA SER A 119 10.04 7.50 -3.59
C SER A 119 9.83 7.56 -5.09
N ALA A 120 10.31 8.63 -5.72
CA ALA A 120 10.26 8.75 -7.18
C ALA A 120 11.09 7.66 -7.91
N GLY A 121 11.88 6.86 -7.18
CA GLY A 121 12.81 5.88 -7.74
C GLY A 121 12.15 4.89 -8.71
N TYR A 122 10.97 4.37 -8.40
CA TYR A 122 10.29 3.43 -9.29
C TYR A 122 9.80 4.10 -10.58
N SER A 123 9.23 5.31 -10.49
CA SER A 123 8.88 6.10 -11.69
C SER A 123 10.10 6.48 -12.52
N ILE A 124 11.24 6.78 -11.87
CA ILE A 124 12.51 7.08 -12.53
C ILE A 124 13.03 5.86 -13.29
N GLU A 125 13.02 4.69 -12.66
CA GLU A 125 13.40 3.41 -13.29
C GLU A 125 12.55 3.15 -14.54
N LEU A 126 11.24 3.34 -14.44
CA LEU A 126 10.34 3.23 -15.59
C LEU A 126 10.61 4.28 -16.67
N CYS A 127 11.15 5.45 -16.34
CA CYS A 127 11.51 6.46 -17.34
C CYS A 127 12.77 6.09 -18.17
N GLU A 128 13.52 5.05 -17.78
CA GLU A 128 14.67 4.58 -18.58
C GLU A 128 14.23 3.94 -19.90
N ASN A 129 13.08 3.30 -19.91
CA ASN A 129 12.45 2.79 -21.12
C ASN A 129 11.54 3.86 -21.74
N LYS A 130 11.71 4.12 -23.04
CA LYS A 130 10.97 5.15 -23.75
C LYS A 130 9.45 4.94 -23.71
N GLU A 131 8.97 3.71 -23.88
CA GLU A 131 7.53 3.41 -23.91
C GLU A 131 6.87 3.74 -22.57
N THR A 132 7.46 3.29 -21.47
CA THR A 132 6.96 3.55 -20.12
C THR A 132 7.14 5.01 -19.71
N ARG A 133 8.21 5.68 -20.16
CA ARG A 133 8.37 7.13 -20.01
C ARG A 133 7.24 7.91 -20.70
N ASP A 134 6.90 7.55 -21.94
CA ASP A 134 5.84 8.21 -22.69
C ASP A 134 4.46 8.00 -22.02
N LYS A 135 4.23 6.84 -21.40
CA LYS A 135 3.06 6.59 -20.55
C LYS A 135 3.05 7.45 -19.29
N ILE A 136 4.19 7.60 -18.60
CA ILE A 136 4.32 8.48 -17.44
C ILE A 136 4.02 9.94 -17.83
N ILE A 137 4.60 10.44 -18.92
CA ILE A 137 4.31 11.79 -19.43
C ILE A 137 2.81 11.95 -19.72
N SER A 138 2.20 10.96 -20.38
CA SER A 138 0.75 10.99 -20.66
C SER A 138 -0.10 11.02 -19.38
N PHE A 139 0.30 10.27 -18.36
CA PHE A 139 -0.33 10.28 -17.04
C PHE A 139 -0.21 11.65 -16.36
N LEU A 140 0.99 12.25 -16.37
CA LEU A 140 1.23 13.59 -15.82
C LEU A 140 0.34 14.63 -16.51
N LYS A 141 0.29 14.63 -17.85
CA LYS A 141 -0.57 15.56 -18.60
C LYS A 141 -2.05 15.34 -18.29
N ALA A 142 -2.50 14.09 -18.16
CA ALA A 142 -3.88 13.78 -17.76
C ALA A 142 -4.20 14.25 -16.33
N ALA A 143 -3.18 14.31 -15.47
CA ALA A 143 -3.24 14.84 -14.12
C ALA A 143 -3.03 16.38 -14.07
N ASP A 144 -3.17 17.10 -15.18
CA ASP A 144 -2.97 18.56 -15.24
C ASP A 144 -1.58 19.02 -14.76
N VAL A 145 -0.58 18.13 -14.88
CA VAL A 145 0.82 18.46 -14.65
C VAL A 145 1.44 18.79 -16.00
N ASP A 146 1.79 20.06 -16.19
CA ASP A 146 2.34 20.60 -17.43
C ASP A 146 3.81 20.20 -17.63
N ILE A 147 4.08 18.91 -17.82
CA ILE A 147 5.40 18.37 -18.15
C ILE A 147 5.34 17.76 -19.54
N ASP A 148 6.13 18.31 -20.45
CA ASP A 148 6.12 17.90 -21.86
C ASP A 148 7.04 16.72 -22.17
N ASP A 149 8.15 16.62 -21.44
CA ASP A 149 9.16 15.59 -21.62
C ASP A 149 9.96 15.42 -20.33
N ILE A 150 10.60 14.25 -20.18
CA ILE A 150 11.41 13.90 -19.01
C ILE A 150 12.77 13.43 -19.51
N GLN A 151 13.83 14.07 -19.01
CA GLN A 151 15.21 13.69 -19.32
C GLN A 151 15.89 13.14 -18.08
N LEU A 152 16.53 11.98 -18.24
CA LEU A 152 17.33 11.36 -17.20
C LEU A 152 18.80 11.64 -17.49
N GLU A 153 19.42 12.42 -16.61
CA GLU A 153 20.86 12.71 -16.65
C GLU A 153 21.55 11.80 -15.64
N LYS A 154 22.39 10.88 -16.14
CA LYS A 154 23.15 9.97 -15.29
C LYS A 154 24.52 10.58 -15.03
N GLU A 155 24.76 10.98 -13.80
CA GLU A 155 26.06 11.49 -13.35
C GLU A 155 26.74 10.47 -12.45
N LYS A 156 28.07 10.40 -12.49
CA LYS A 156 28.80 9.66 -11.46
C LYS A 156 28.75 10.46 -10.17
N PHE A 157 28.53 9.78 -9.06
CA PHE A 157 28.63 10.42 -7.75
C PHE A 157 30.03 11.04 -7.62
N ASN A 158 30.08 12.37 -7.38
CA ASN A 158 31.31 13.07 -7.05
C ASN A 158 31.14 13.73 -5.69
N LYS A 159 32.01 13.37 -4.75
CA LYS A 159 32.05 13.96 -3.40
C LYS A 159 32.24 15.48 -3.39
N GLU A 160 32.82 16.04 -4.45
CA GLU A 160 33.04 17.48 -4.62
C GLU A 160 31.74 18.25 -4.87
N ASN A 161 30.65 17.55 -5.25
CA ASN A 161 29.32 18.15 -5.40
C ASN A 161 28.53 18.20 -4.07
N LEU A 162 29.05 17.60 -2.99
CA LEU A 162 28.42 17.68 -1.67
C LEU A 162 28.71 19.04 -1.03
N PRO A 163 27.71 19.68 -0.41
CA PRO A 163 27.93 20.99 0.20
C PRO A 163 28.95 20.92 1.34
N ASP A 164 29.68 22.03 1.54
CA ASP A 164 30.85 22.12 2.43
C ASP A 164 30.50 22.02 3.92
N ASP A 165 29.22 22.15 4.25
CA ASP A 165 28.65 22.05 5.59
C ASP A 165 28.45 20.60 6.09
N ILE A 166 28.60 19.60 5.21
CA ILE A 166 28.53 18.19 5.58
C ILE A 166 29.87 17.73 6.17
N PRO A 167 29.89 17.10 7.37
CA PRO A 167 31.12 16.57 7.96
C PRO A 167 31.79 15.49 7.10
N ASP A 168 33.13 15.43 7.07
CA ASP A 168 33.91 14.59 6.13
C ASP A 168 33.62 13.08 6.26
N GLU A 169 33.30 12.65 7.47
CA GLU A 169 32.93 11.32 7.89
C GLU A 169 31.58 10.90 7.32
N VAL A 170 30.64 11.85 7.18
CA VAL A 170 29.39 11.64 6.46
C VAL A 170 29.64 11.62 4.95
N LYS A 171 30.47 12.54 4.42
CA LYS A 171 30.86 12.54 2.99
C LYS A 171 31.48 11.20 2.58
N LYS A 172 32.35 10.64 3.42
CA LYS A 172 33.01 9.35 3.19
C LYS A 172 32.05 8.17 3.25
N GLN A 173 31.08 8.17 4.18
CA GLN A 173 30.02 7.16 4.22
C GLN A 173 29.13 7.19 2.97
N ILE A 174 28.82 8.40 2.47
CA ILE A 174 28.05 8.56 1.22
C ILE A 174 28.89 8.06 0.02
N GLU A 175 30.18 8.39 -0.05
CA GLU A 175 31.08 7.90 -1.10
C GLU A 175 31.19 6.36 -1.09
N GLU A 176 31.28 5.73 0.09
CA GLU A 176 31.31 4.27 0.23
C GLU A 176 29.98 3.58 -0.16
N GLN A 177 28.84 4.25 0.03
CA GLN A 177 27.52 3.70 -0.33
C GLN A 177 27.12 3.95 -1.79
N PHE A 178 27.55 5.07 -2.38
CA PHE A 178 27.06 5.56 -3.66
C PHE A 178 28.14 5.76 -4.73
N GLY A 179 29.43 5.61 -4.39
CA GLY A 179 30.56 5.94 -5.30
C GLY A 179 30.52 5.22 -6.65
N ASP A 180 30.03 3.98 -6.69
CA ASP A 180 29.90 3.22 -7.94
C ASP A 180 28.53 3.32 -8.61
N LYS A 181 27.54 3.96 -7.96
CA LYS A 181 26.18 4.06 -8.49
C LYS A 181 25.99 5.40 -9.21
N PRO A 182 25.46 5.39 -10.45
CA PRO A 182 25.10 6.63 -11.12
C PRO A 182 23.97 7.31 -10.34
N ILE A 183 24.15 8.60 -10.04
CA ILE A 183 23.06 9.47 -9.60
C ILE A 183 22.23 9.78 -10.83
N VAL A 184 20.92 9.54 -10.75
CA VAL A 184 19.98 9.90 -11.81
C VAL A 184 19.32 11.22 -11.44
N ASN A 185 19.73 12.28 -12.13
CA ASN A 185 19.05 13.57 -12.07
C ASN A 185 17.89 13.57 -13.07
N VAL A 186 16.71 13.94 -12.58
CA VAL A 186 15.50 14.02 -13.39
C VAL A 186 15.28 15.47 -13.79
N LYS A 187 15.32 15.75 -15.09
CA LYS A 187 14.95 17.04 -15.65
C LYS A 187 13.54 16.96 -16.26
N THR A 188 12.66 17.86 -15.84
CA THR A 188 11.35 18.07 -16.45
C THR A 188 11.46 19.14 -17.53
N ALA A 189 10.80 18.91 -18.66
CA ALA A 189 10.81 19.84 -19.77
C ALA A 189 9.46 20.53 -19.96
N HIS A 190 9.54 21.82 -20.27
CA HIS A 190 8.40 22.70 -20.45
C HIS A 190 8.58 23.51 -21.74
N PHE A 191 7.55 23.62 -22.58
CA PHE A 191 7.57 24.49 -23.76
C PHE A 191 6.91 25.84 -23.47
N LEU A 192 7.68 26.92 -23.63
CA LEU A 192 7.13 28.28 -23.60
C LEU A 192 6.24 28.53 -24.82
N THR A 193 5.37 29.55 -24.78
CA THR A 193 4.57 29.99 -25.94
C THR A 193 5.42 30.30 -27.18
N SER A 194 6.70 30.64 -26.99
CA SER A 194 7.67 30.85 -28.06
C SER A 194 8.19 29.57 -28.73
N GLY A 195 7.80 28.39 -28.24
CA GLY A 195 8.33 27.08 -28.65
C GLY A 195 9.68 26.72 -28.02
N LYS A 196 10.24 27.59 -27.16
CA LYS A 196 11.51 27.32 -26.48
C LYS A 196 11.30 26.29 -25.36
N LYS A 197 12.10 25.22 -25.39
CA LYS A 197 12.21 24.22 -24.31
C LYS A 197 12.98 24.80 -23.13
N VAL A 198 12.44 24.68 -21.92
CA VAL A 198 13.10 25.00 -20.65
C VAL A 198 13.15 23.73 -19.82
N LEU A 199 14.27 23.50 -19.14
CA LEU A 199 14.47 22.36 -18.26
C LEU A 199 14.51 22.81 -16.81
N PHE A 200 13.81 22.08 -15.94
CA PHE A 200 13.90 22.23 -14.50
C PHE A 200 14.35 20.93 -13.87
N ASP A 201 15.10 21.02 -12.77
CA ASP A 201 15.25 19.87 -11.89
C ASP A 201 13.90 19.51 -11.29
N LEU A 202 13.57 18.22 -11.22
CA LEU A 202 12.36 17.75 -10.55
C LEU A 202 12.26 18.26 -9.10
N ALA A 203 13.39 18.49 -8.44
CA ALA A 203 13.43 19.07 -7.10
C ALA A 203 12.91 20.52 -7.02
N ASN A 204 12.93 21.25 -8.14
CA ASN A 204 12.41 22.62 -8.25
C ASN A 204 10.91 22.66 -8.60
N GLU A 205 10.31 21.52 -8.93
CA GLU A 205 8.88 21.41 -9.18
C GLU A 205 8.07 21.50 -7.88
N SER A 206 6.78 21.82 -8.00
CA SER A 206 5.88 21.85 -6.85
C SER A 206 5.81 20.49 -6.14
N ASP A 207 5.51 20.48 -4.84
CA ASP A 207 5.39 19.23 -4.08
C ASP A 207 4.29 18.31 -4.65
N GLY A 208 3.20 18.89 -5.16
CA GLY A 208 2.14 18.15 -5.85
C GLY A 208 2.64 17.48 -7.14
N THR A 209 3.38 18.22 -7.97
CA THR A 209 4.00 17.68 -9.20
C THR A 209 4.96 16.53 -8.87
N ARG A 210 5.84 16.72 -7.88
CA ARG A 210 6.79 15.71 -7.43
C ARG A 210 6.08 14.46 -6.90
N LYS A 211 5.01 14.65 -6.14
CA LYS A 211 4.17 13.56 -5.62
C LYS A 211 3.49 12.79 -6.75
N ILE A 212 2.87 13.48 -7.70
CA ILE A 212 2.20 12.84 -8.84
C ILE A 212 3.19 12.10 -9.73
N PHE A 213 4.38 12.65 -9.96
CA PHE A 213 5.45 11.92 -10.64
C PHE A 213 5.87 10.66 -9.88
N ALA A 214 6.07 10.75 -8.56
CA ALA A 214 6.41 9.58 -7.74
C ALA A 214 5.31 8.51 -7.73
N LEU A 215 4.04 8.91 -7.86
CA LEU A 215 2.91 8.00 -7.94
C LEU A 215 2.68 7.41 -9.34
N ALA A 216 3.11 8.09 -10.41
CA ALA A 216 2.80 7.70 -11.80
C ALA A 216 3.23 6.26 -12.12
N GLY A 217 4.47 5.89 -11.81
CA GLY A 217 4.99 4.55 -12.04
C GLY A 217 4.19 3.47 -11.32
N PRO A 218 4.06 3.54 -9.98
CA PRO A 218 3.25 2.58 -9.22
C PRO A 218 1.78 2.52 -9.68
N TRP A 219 1.16 3.65 -10.04
CA TRP A 219 -0.22 3.69 -10.53
C TRP A 219 -0.38 2.92 -11.83
N ILE A 220 0.46 3.22 -12.83
CA ILE A 220 0.41 2.62 -14.15
C ILE A 220 0.68 1.11 -14.04
N ASP A 221 1.75 0.72 -13.34
CA ASP A 221 2.10 -0.69 -13.14
C ASP A 221 0.96 -1.47 -12.46
N THR A 222 0.33 -0.87 -11.44
CA THR A 222 -0.79 -1.50 -10.73
C THR A 222 -1.99 -1.72 -11.66
N LEU A 223 -2.39 -0.70 -12.42
CA LEU A 223 -3.51 -0.77 -13.35
C LEU A 223 -3.25 -1.77 -14.49
N GLU A 224 -2.04 -1.76 -15.04
CA GLU A 224 -1.64 -2.65 -16.14
C GLU A 224 -1.54 -4.11 -15.70
N ASN A 225 -1.20 -4.39 -14.45
CA ASN A 225 -0.97 -5.75 -13.96
C ASN A 225 -2.08 -6.29 -13.04
N GLY A 226 -3.04 -5.47 -12.63
CA GLY A 226 -4.13 -5.91 -11.74
C GLY A 226 -3.67 -6.09 -10.30
N TYR A 227 -2.71 -5.29 -9.84
CA TYR A 227 -2.18 -5.37 -8.48
C TYR A 227 -3.12 -4.74 -7.45
N VAL A 228 -2.81 -4.96 -6.17
CA VAL A 228 -3.44 -4.28 -5.03
C VAL A 228 -2.49 -3.23 -4.51
N LEU A 229 -2.80 -1.96 -4.74
CA LEU A 229 -2.03 -0.82 -4.28
C LEU A 229 -2.60 -0.30 -2.96
N VAL A 230 -1.78 -0.27 -1.92
CA VAL A 230 -2.13 0.24 -0.58
C VAL A 230 -1.35 1.52 -0.32
N ILE A 231 -2.03 2.61 -0.02
CA ILE A 231 -1.43 3.93 0.19
C ILE A 231 -1.96 4.57 1.46
N ASP A 232 -1.06 4.93 2.36
CA ASP A 232 -1.41 5.77 3.51
C ASP A 232 -1.47 7.23 3.08
N GLU A 233 -2.45 7.97 3.61
CA GLU A 233 -2.64 9.41 3.46
C GLU A 233 -2.59 9.89 2.00
N LEU A 234 -3.40 9.30 1.12
CA LEU A 234 -3.37 9.58 -0.33
C LEU A 234 -3.49 11.08 -0.68
N HIS A 235 -4.22 11.84 0.14
CA HIS A 235 -4.43 13.27 -0.03
C HIS A 235 -3.20 14.16 0.24
N ASP A 236 -2.12 13.61 0.79
CA ASP A 236 -0.96 14.41 1.19
C ASP A 236 -0.32 15.12 0.00
N ASN A 237 -0.26 16.46 0.10
CA ASN A 237 0.23 17.38 -0.94
C ASN A 237 -0.54 17.31 -2.27
N LEU A 238 -1.76 16.75 -2.27
CA LEU A 238 -2.62 16.67 -3.45
C LEU A 238 -3.89 17.49 -3.25
N HIS A 239 -4.30 18.20 -4.30
CA HIS A 239 -5.60 18.85 -4.33
C HIS A 239 -6.72 17.78 -4.36
N PRO A 240 -7.89 18.00 -3.72
CA PRO A 240 -8.98 17.01 -3.70
C PRO A 240 -9.43 16.49 -5.07
N LEU A 241 -9.44 17.35 -6.10
CA LEU A 241 -9.75 16.94 -7.47
C LEU A 241 -8.74 15.94 -8.04
N MET A 242 -7.48 16.04 -7.62
CA MET A 242 -6.43 15.10 -8.01
C MET A 242 -6.66 13.73 -7.37
N VAL A 243 -7.01 13.69 -6.08
CA VAL A 243 -7.38 12.45 -5.40
C VAL A 243 -8.57 11.80 -6.11
N LYS A 244 -9.60 12.59 -6.48
CA LYS A 244 -10.75 12.10 -7.27
C LYS A 244 -10.33 11.54 -8.62
N PHE A 245 -9.46 12.24 -9.35
CA PHE A 245 -8.91 11.77 -10.62
C PHE A 245 -8.22 10.40 -10.45
N LEU A 246 -7.29 10.29 -9.50
CA LEU A 246 -6.52 9.07 -9.23
C LEU A 246 -7.41 7.87 -8.86
N VAL A 247 -8.43 8.09 -8.02
CA VAL A 247 -9.38 7.04 -7.64
C VAL A 247 -10.25 6.62 -8.83
N ASN A 248 -10.69 7.58 -9.66
CA ASN A 248 -11.51 7.27 -10.83
C ASN A 248 -10.80 6.38 -11.85
N LEU A 249 -9.46 6.43 -11.92
CA LEU A 249 -8.68 5.49 -12.75
C LEU A 249 -8.92 4.03 -12.36
N PHE A 250 -9.17 3.73 -11.08
CA PHE A 250 -9.50 2.38 -10.62
C PHE A 250 -10.97 2.01 -10.83
N HIS A 251 -11.86 3.00 -10.98
CA HIS A 251 -13.30 2.78 -11.19
C HIS A 251 -13.69 2.68 -12.67
N CYS A 252 -12.83 3.10 -13.60
CA CYS A 252 -13.08 3.00 -15.02
C CYS A 252 -12.51 1.69 -15.61
N ARG A 253 -13.33 0.96 -16.38
CA ARG A 253 -12.92 -0.31 -17.01
C ARG A 253 -11.88 -0.14 -18.10
N GLU A 254 -11.84 1.02 -18.75
CA GLU A 254 -10.87 1.32 -19.81
C GLU A 254 -9.47 1.51 -19.23
N THR A 255 -9.36 2.22 -18.10
CA THR A 255 -8.10 2.43 -17.39
C THR A 255 -7.73 1.29 -16.45
N ASN A 256 -8.70 0.53 -15.95
CA ASN A 256 -8.51 -0.63 -15.06
C ASN A 256 -9.07 -1.94 -15.64
N PRO A 257 -8.52 -2.44 -16.78
CA PRO A 257 -9.04 -3.64 -17.44
C PRO A 257 -8.78 -4.93 -16.66
N LYS A 258 -7.76 -4.95 -15.78
CA LYS A 258 -7.37 -6.13 -14.99
C LYS A 258 -7.94 -6.18 -13.57
N ASN A 259 -8.85 -5.27 -13.22
CA ASN A 259 -9.45 -5.17 -11.89
C ASN A 259 -8.42 -5.01 -10.76
N ALA A 260 -7.42 -4.16 -10.99
CA ALA A 260 -6.55 -3.65 -9.94
C ALA A 260 -7.36 -3.02 -8.81
N GLN A 261 -6.81 -3.04 -7.60
CA GLN A 261 -7.47 -2.54 -6.40
C GLN A 261 -6.63 -1.46 -5.75
N LEU A 262 -7.28 -0.37 -5.35
CA LEU A 262 -6.70 0.67 -4.50
C LEU A 262 -7.31 0.56 -3.11
N ILE A 263 -6.45 0.53 -2.09
CA ILE A 263 -6.81 0.66 -0.68
C ILE A 263 -6.05 1.87 -0.15
N PHE A 264 -6.75 2.84 0.44
CA PHE A 264 -6.08 4.02 0.92
C PHE A 264 -6.76 4.63 2.14
N THR A 265 -6.02 5.45 2.87
CA THR A 265 -6.52 6.29 3.97
C THR A 265 -6.48 7.76 3.56
N THR A 266 -7.36 8.57 4.16
CA THR A 266 -7.39 10.01 3.93
C THR A 266 -8.11 10.74 5.06
N HIS A 267 -7.77 12.00 5.28
CA HIS A 267 -8.57 12.95 6.06
C HIS A 267 -9.39 13.89 5.18
N ASP A 268 -9.28 13.80 3.85
CA ASP A 268 -10.06 14.63 2.92
C ASP A 268 -11.52 14.17 2.89
N THR A 269 -12.39 14.97 3.51
CA THR A 269 -13.83 14.67 3.57
C THR A 269 -14.56 14.92 2.25
N SER A 270 -13.97 15.69 1.32
CA SER A 270 -14.63 16.09 0.07
C SER A 270 -14.75 14.93 -0.96
N ILE A 271 -14.02 13.85 -0.73
CA ILE A 271 -14.15 12.60 -1.51
C ILE A 271 -15.19 11.65 -0.92
N LEU A 272 -15.72 11.93 0.28
CA LEU A 272 -16.77 11.15 0.93
C LEU A 272 -18.12 11.40 0.24
N ASN A 273 -18.28 10.83 -0.95
CA ASN A 273 -19.43 11.00 -1.82
C ASN A 273 -19.91 9.64 -2.36
N GLN A 274 -21.23 9.44 -2.39
CA GLN A 274 -21.88 8.23 -2.91
C GLN A 274 -21.81 8.07 -4.44
N GLU A 275 -21.50 9.13 -5.18
CA GLU A 275 -21.24 9.03 -6.62
C GLU A 275 -19.89 8.37 -6.90
N MET A 276 -18.94 8.55 -5.99
CA MET A 276 -17.56 8.09 -6.14
C MET A 276 -17.37 6.71 -5.49
N PHE A 277 -17.94 6.51 -4.29
CA PHE A 277 -17.83 5.27 -3.54
C PHE A 277 -19.18 4.63 -3.25
N ARG A 278 -19.23 3.30 -3.33
CA ARG A 278 -20.30 2.52 -2.70
C ARG A 278 -20.11 2.47 -1.18
N ARG A 279 -21.20 2.22 -0.46
CA ARG A 279 -21.20 2.19 1.02
C ARG A 279 -20.28 1.13 1.60
N ASP A 280 -20.09 0.00 0.91
CA ASP A 280 -19.19 -1.10 1.30
C ASP A 280 -17.70 -0.77 1.10
N GLN A 281 -17.38 0.32 0.39
CA GLN A 281 -16.01 0.76 0.12
C GLN A 281 -15.53 1.82 1.13
N ILE A 282 -16.42 2.34 1.98
CA ILE A 282 -16.11 3.38 2.96
C ILE A 282 -16.01 2.73 4.34
N TRP A 283 -14.87 2.92 4.99
CA TRP A 283 -14.60 2.47 6.35
C TRP A 283 -14.08 3.65 7.17
N PHE A 284 -14.49 3.69 8.43
CA PHE A 284 -14.06 4.70 9.40
C PHE A 284 -13.15 4.03 10.44
N CYS A 285 -12.17 4.79 10.91
CA CYS A 285 -11.30 4.41 12.01
C CYS A 285 -11.52 5.39 13.16
N GLU A 286 -11.86 4.88 14.33
CA GLU A 286 -12.07 5.68 15.53
C GLU A 286 -11.23 5.14 16.69
N LYS A 287 -10.73 6.05 17.52
CA LYS A 287 -10.01 5.70 18.74
C LYS A 287 -11.00 5.62 19.91
N ASP A 288 -11.06 4.48 20.56
CA ASP A 288 -11.88 4.27 21.75
C ASP A 288 -11.18 4.87 22.99
N LYS A 289 -11.92 5.01 24.09
CA LYS A 289 -11.45 5.62 25.36
C LYS A 289 -10.25 4.90 25.96
N ASP A 290 -10.15 3.59 25.73
CA ASP A 290 -9.03 2.74 26.15
C ASP A 290 -7.80 2.85 25.24
N GLN A 291 -7.81 3.80 24.30
CA GLN A 291 -6.77 4.06 23.30
C GLN A 291 -6.65 2.98 22.20
N SER A 292 -7.57 2.01 22.15
CA SER A 292 -7.66 1.08 21.02
C SER A 292 -8.24 1.77 19.78
N SER A 293 -7.91 1.26 18.59
CA SER A 293 -8.51 1.73 17.33
C SER A 293 -9.51 0.70 16.83
N LYS A 294 -10.69 1.16 16.44
CA LYS A 294 -11.75 0.34 15.85
C LYS A 294 -11.99 0.78 14.41
N LEU A 295 -11.98 -0.19 13.50
CA LEU A 295 -12.36 0.00 12.11
C LEU A 295 -13.78 -0.53 11.89
N TYR A 296 -14.65 0.24 11.23
CA TYR A 296 -16.03 -0.15 10.93
C TYR A 296 -16.54 0.45 9.61
N PRO A 297 -17.41 -0.26 8.86
CA PRO A 297 -17.87 0.20 7.56
C PRO A 297 -19.04 1.19 7.66
N LEU A 298 -19.21 2.05 6.65
CA LEU A 298 -20.36 2.95 6.54
C LEU A 298 -21.70 2.19 6.47
N THR A 299 -21.69 0.93 6.05
CA THR A 299 -22.89 0.09 5.98
C THR A 299 -23.59 -0.09 7.33
N ASP A 300 -22.87 0.05 8.44
CA ASP A 300 -23.43 -0.05 9.80
C ASP A 300 -24.43 1.09 10.10
N PHE A 301 -24.34 2.22 9.39
CA PHE A 301 -25.20 3.40 9.58
C PHE A 301 -26.34 3.50 8.55
N SER A 302 -26.35 2.63 7.53
CA SER A 302 -27.39 2.55 6.50
C SER A 302 -27.87 3.90 5.93
N PRO A 303 -26.96 4.80 5.47
CA PRO A 303 -27.37 6.10 4.93
C PRO A 303 -28.22 5.93 3.67
N ARG A 304 -29.22 6.81 3.49
CA ARG A 304 -30.14 6.75 2.35
C ARG A 304 -29.44 7.21 1.06
N LYS A 305 -29.45 6.36 0.04
CA LYS A 305 -28.77 6.64 -1.23
C LYS A 305 -29.41 7.85 -1.93
N GLY A 306 -28.60 8.82 -2.35
CA GLY A 306 -29.03 9.98 -3.14
C GLY A 306 -29.84 11.05 -2.38
N VAL A 307 -30.06 10.88 -1.08
CA VAL A 307 -30.75 11.86 -0.22
C VAL A 307 -29.79 12.47 0.79
N GLU A 308 -28.89 11.65 1.35
CA GLU A 308 -27.97 12.08 2.39
C GLU A 308 -26.60 12.45 1.81
N ASN A 309 -26.15 13.66 2.12
CA ASN A 309 -24.77 14.08 1.87
C ASN A 309 -23.86 13.47 2.94
N LEU A 310 -22.98 12.55 2.54
CA LEU A 310 -22.12 11.80 3.46
C LEU A 310 -21.10 12.70 4.15
N GLU A 311 -20.43 13.60 3.43
CA GLU A 311 -19.50 14.59 3.97
C GLU A 311 -20.14 15.40 5.10
N ARG A 312 -21.32 15.98 4.87
CA ARG A 312 -22.07 16.73 5.89
C ARG A 312 -22.45 15.85 7.08
N GLY A 313 -22.86 14.60 6.84
CA GLY A 313 -23.17 13.64 7.90
C GLY A 313 -21.95 13.32 8.76
N TYR A 314 -20.78 13.13 8.13
CA TYR A 314 -19.52 12.88 8.80
C TYR A 314 -19.10 14.09 9.64
N LEU A 315 -19.09 15.30 9.07
CA LEU A 315 -18.73 16.54 9.78
C LEU A 315 -19.70 16.88 10.93
N ALA A 316 -20.96 16.41 10.86
CA ALA A 316 -21.92 16.52 11.95
C ALA A 316 -21.73 15.44 13.05
N GLY A 317 -20.76 14.53 12.91
CA GLY A 317 -20.45 13.48 13.86
C GLY A 317 -21.34 12.23 13.77
N ARG A 318 -22.18 12.10 12.73
CA ARG A 318 -23.12 10.97 12.60
C ARG A 318 -22.43 9.61 12.53
N TYR A 319 -21.23 9.57 11.97
CA TYR A 319 -20.47 8.33 11.74
C TYR A 319 -19.28 8.17 12.68
N GLY A 320 -19.15 9.00 13.72
CA GLY A 320 -17.97 8.98 14.61
C GLY A 320 -16.69 9.41 13.89
N ALA A 321 -15.55 8.88 14.36
CA ALA A 321 -14.21 9.08 13.77
C ALA A 321 -13.73 10.54 13.62
N LEU A 322 -14.37 11.49 14.30
CA LEU A 322 -13.92 12.88 14.38
C LEU A 322 -12.98 13.10 15.57
N PRO A 323 -12.02 14.04 15.46
CA PRO A 323 -11.18 14.40 16.59
C PRO A 323 -11.99 15.11 17.68
N TYR A 324 -11.76 14.72 18.94
CA TYR A 324 -12.27 15.45 20.11
C TYR A 324 -11.34 16.62 20.40
N LEU A 325 -11.74 17.82 20.00
CA LEU A 325 -11.00 19.05 20.27
C LEU A 325 -11.49 19.67 21.59
N GLU A 326 -10.62 19.73 22.60
CA GLU A 326 -10.91 20.44 23.84
C GLU A 326 -10.57 21.92 23.72
N ASN A 327 -11.29 22.77 24.47
CA ASN A 327 -10.97 24.18 24.52
C ASN A 327 -9.59 24.36 25.16
N ILE A 328 -8.68 25.02 24.42
CA ILE A 328 -7.29 25.18 24.83
C ILE A 328 -7.13 25.85 26.20
N LYS A 329 -8.04 26.74 26.59
CA LYS A 329 -8.02 27.38 27.92
C LYS A 329 -8.33 26.37 29.03
N LEU A 330 -9.32 25.51 28.80
CA LEU A 330 -9.69 24.43 29.70
C LEU A 330 -8.55 23.41 29.83
N ALA A 331 -7.92 23.04 28.72
CA ALA A 331 -6.77 22.14 28.69
C ALA A 331 -5.52 22.74 29.36
N MET A 332 -5.31 24.06 29.24
CA MET A 332 -4.22 24.79 29.89
C MET A 332 -4.51 25.19 31.35
N GLY A 333 -5.71 24.90 31.87
CA GLY A 333 -6.12 25.28 33.23
C GLY A 333 -6.13 26.79 33.48
N CYS A 334 -6.39 27.61 32.45
CA CYS A 334 -6.32 29.07 32.48
C CYS A 334 -7.68 29.75 32.28
#